data_AF-A0A800IJ33-F1
#
_entry.id   AF-A0A800IJ33-F1
#
_cell.length_a   1.000
_cell.length_b   1.000
_cell.length_c   1.000
_cell.angle_alpha   90.00
_cell.angle_beta   90.00
_cell.angle_gamma   90.00
#
_symmetry.space_group_name_H-M   'P 1'
#
loop_
_entity.id
_entity.type
_entity.pdbx_description
1 polymer ?
#
loop_
_entity_poly.entity_id
_entity_poly.type
_entity_poly.pdbx_seq_one_letter_code
_entity_poly.pdbx_strand_id
1 'polypeptide(L)'
;MSLTKSSYDIVVVGGGPGGSLSAWKAAERGVDVLMIEKDREIGLPVRCAEAIGADVVHRYLEKAPRYTRRRSSTDYLDAFIEEHLPNSTPLGMIVGSVPVAYTLDDIVTDGLMVVGDAARRVNPSTGGGIAQAMTAGEIAGKIAGEAIKKGDVSKEELFRYRKAWDKRYGNLQKRIYGIKEAIHKLSDKHLNETVAVFKDKNHVHVFELVTKVLIHQPGMILNFMRAFAGR
;
A
#
# COMPACT_ATOMS: atom_id res chain seq x y z
N MET A 1 -21.13 -15.62 36.57
CA MET A 1 -20.01 -15.24 35.68
C MET A 1 -20.32 -13.85 35.14
N SER A 2 -19.49 -12.86 35.45
CA SER A 2 -19.61 -11.53 34.82
C SER A 2 -19.35 -11.69 33.32
N LEU A 3 -20.36 -11.41 32.49
CA LEU A 3 -20.31 -11.57 31.03
C LEU A 3 -19.49 -10.46 30.33
N THR A 4 -18.90 -9.54 31.10
CA THR A 4 -18.16 -8.39 30.55
C THR A 4 -16.79 -8.28 31.21
N LYS A 5 -15.74 -8.44 30.41
CA LYS A 5 -14.37 -8.14 30.79
C LYS A 5 -14.19 -6.61 30.84
N SER A 6 -13.71 -6.08 31.96
CA SER A 6 -13.58 -4.63 32.18
C SER A 6 -12.22 -4.05 31.82
N SER A 7 -11.24 -4.89 31.46
CA SER A 7 -9.86 -4.48 31.17
C SER A 7 -9.23 -5.34 30.09
N TYR A 8 -8.38 -4.72 29.28
CA TYR A 8 -7.61 -5.34 28.21
C TYR A 8 -6.18 -4.78 28.24
N ASP A 9 -5.21 -5.60 27.86
CA ASP A 9 -3.81 -5.19 27.80
C ASP A 9 -3.51 -4.35 26.56
N ILE A 10 -4.19 -4.66 25.44
CA ILE A 10 -4.00 -4.01 24.15
C ILE A 10 -5.35 -3.69 23.53
N VAL A 11 -5.47 -2.48 22.98
CA VAL A 11 -6.58 -2.08 22.12
C VAL A 11 -6.09 -1.93 20.68
N VAL A 12 -6.73 -2.64 19.76
CA VAL A 12 -6.51 -2.51 18.31
C VAL A 12 -7.69 -1.78 17.70
N VAL A 13 -7.44 -0.60 17.14
CA VAL A 13 -8.45 0.20 16.43
C VAL A 13 -8.33 -0.04 14.93
N GLY A 14 -9.37 -0.63 14.34
CA GLY A 14 -9.44 -1.06 12.94
C GLY A 14 -9.28 -2.58 12.79
N GLY A 15 -10.27 -3.24 12.19
CA GLY A 15 -10.34 -4.67 11.91
C GLY A 15 -9.88 -5.06 10.49
N GLY A 16 -9.26 -4.13 9.74
CA GLY A 16 -8.65 -4.45 8.44
C GLY A 16 -7.47 -5.45 8.55
N PRO A 17 -6.86 -5.86 7.42
CA PRO A 17 -5.83 -6.91 7.40
C PRO A 17 -4.66 -6.67 8.38
N GLY A 18 -4.21 -5.43 8.53
CA GLY A 18 -3.13 -5.09 9.47
C GLY A 18 -3.58 -5.05 10.94
N GLY A 19 -4.79 -4.59 11.22
CA GLY A 19 -5.33 -4.58 12.58
C GLY A 19 -5.67 -5.98 13.06
N SER A 20 -6.39 -6.76 12.26
CA SER A 20 -6.69 -8.16 12.56
C SER A 20 -5.43 -9.00 12.78
N LEU A 21 -4.38 -8.79 11.99
CA LEU A 21 -3.12 -9.51 12.19
C LEU A 21 -2.33 -9.02 13.42
N SER A 22 -2.40 -7.72 13.74
CA SER A 22 -1.89 -7.20 15.02
C SER A 22 -2.57 -7.85 16.21
N ALA A 23 -3.91 -7.90 16.18
CA ALA A 23 -4.70 -8.47 17.27
C ALA A 23 -4.39 -9.95 17.45
N TRP A 24 -4.39 -10.73 16.37
CA TRP A 24 -4.06 -12.15 16.42
C TRP A 24 -2.64 -12.38 16.96
N LYS A 25 -1.63 -11.67 16.44
CA LYS A 25 -0.24 -11.87 16.87
C LYS A 25 0.05 -11.39 18.29
N ALA A 26 -0.67 -10.39 18.78
CA ALA A 26 -0.63 -10.01 20.18
C ALA A 26 -1.27 -11.10 21.05
N ALA A 27 -2.47 -11.57 20.71
CA ALA A 27 -3.18 -12.62 21.46
C ALA A 27 -2.39 -13.95 21.52
N GLU A 28 -1.65 -14.32 20.47
CA GLU A 28 -0.71 -15.46 20.48
C GLU A 28 0.39 -15.35 21.55
N ARG A 29 0.67 -14.13 22.03
CA ARG A 29 1.58 -13.91 23.16
C ARG A 29 0.89 -14.04 24.51
N GLY A 30 -0.39 -14.40 24.57
CA GLY A 30 -1.12 -14.64 25.82
C GLY A 30 -1.48 -13.36 26.57
N VAL A 31 -1.72 -12.27 25.83
CA VAL A 31 -2.23 -11.00 26.36
C VAL A 31 -3.66 -10.79 25.89
N ASP A 32 -4.41 -10.00 26.65
CA ASP A 32 -5.81 -9.72 26.39
C ASP A 32 -5.97 -8.57 25.40
N VAL A 33 -6.57 -8.86 24.25
CA VAL A 33 -6.72 -7.90 23.16
C VAL A 33 -8.19 -7.54 22.96
N LEU A 34 -8.50 -6.24 22.97
CA LEU A 34 -9.75 -5.70 22.46
C LEU A 34 -9.53 -5.18 21.05
N MET A 35 -10.31 -5.66 20.09
CA MET A 35 -10.33 -5.12 18.73
C MET A 35 -11.63 -4.37 18.49
N ILE A 36 -11.53 -3.16 17.94
CA ILE A 36 -12.67 -2.28 17.66
C ILE A 36 -12.69 -1.98 16.17
N GLU A 37 -13.82 -2.21 15.51
CA GLU A 37 -14.07 -1.90 14.11
C GLU A 37 -15.37 -1.08 14.00
N LYS A 38 -15.39 -0.05 13.14
CA LYS A 38 -16.56 0.79 12.91
C LYS A 38 -17.60 0.07 12.07
N ASP A 39 -17.15 -0.79 11.15
CA ASP A 39 -18.01 -1.51 10.23
C ASP A 39 -18.66 -2.71 10.93
N ARG A 40 -19.91 -3.04 10.53
CA ARG A 40 -20.69 -4.12 11.18
C ARG A 40 -20.04 -5.49 11.00
N GLU A 41 -19.27 -5.67 9.93
CA GLU A 41 -18.61 -6.91 9.57
C GLU A 41 -17.11 -6.66 9.40
N ILE A 42 -16.28 -7.41 10.13
CA ILE A 42 -14.82 -7.27 10.07
C ILE A 42 -14.33 -7.66 8.69
N GLY A 43 -13.47 -6.83 8.10
CA GLY A 43 -12.91 -7.06 6.77
C GLY A 43 -13.87 -6.73 5.64
N LEU A 44 -15.11 -6.34 5.93
CA LEU A 44 -16.04 -5.83 4.95
C LEU A 44 -16.33 -4.36 5.19
N PRO A 45 -16.25 -3.53 4.15
CA PRO A 45 -15.87 -3.87 2.77
C PRO A 45 -14.34 -3.86 2.53
N VAL A 46 -13.80 -4.85 1.81
CA VAL A 46 -12.36 -4.86 1.46
C VAL A 46 -12.07 -3.73 0.47
N ARG A 47 -11.10 -2.87 0.81
CA ARG A 47 -10.62 -1.77 -0.03
C ARG A 47 -9.20 -2.08 -0.51
N CYS A 48 -9.09 -2.79 -1.62
CA CYS A 48 -7.83 -2.88 -2.35
C CYS A 48 -7.90 -1.95 -3.55
N ALA A 49 -6.87 -1.14 -3.75
CA ALA A 49 -6.71 -0.29 -4.91
C ALA A 49 -5.31 -0.53 -5.47
N GLU A 50 -5.15 -1.66 -6.15
CA GLU A 50 -3.99 -1.89 -7.02
C GLU A 50 -4.26 -1.25 -8.39
N ALA A 51 -3.22 -0.70 -9.00
CA ALA A 51 -3.30 -0.22 -10.38
C ALA A 51 -3.47 -1.42 -11.34
N ILE A 52 -4.41 -1.29 -12.28
CA ILE A 52 -4.58 -2.22 -13.40
C ILE A 52 -4.05 -1.54 -14.66
N GLY A 53 -3.26 -2.26 -15.46
CA GLY A 53 -2.72 -1.77 -16.72
C GLY A 53 -3.82 -1.49 -17.76
N ALA A 54 -3.62 -0.47 -18.59
CA ALA A 54 -4.58 -0.09 -19.64
C ALA A 54 -4.80 -1.22 -20.65
N ASP A 55 -3.80 -2.08 -20.88
CA ASP A 55 -3.87 -3.26 -21.74
C ASP A 55 -4.87 -4.31 -21.23
N VAL A 56 -4.93 -4.53 -19.91
CA VAL A 56 -5.91 -5.43 -19.29
C VAL A 56 -7.32 -4.87 -19.46
N VAL A 57 -7.48 -3.56 -19.27
CA VAL A 57 -8.76 -2.87 -19.49
C VAL A 57 -9.17 -2.95 -20.96
N HIS A 58 -8.28 -2.64 -21.89
CA HIS A 58 -8.55 -2.66 -23.33
C HIS A 58 -8.95 -4.04 -23.86
N ARG A 59 -8.36 -5.12 -23.34
CA ARG A 59 -8.74 -6.50 -23.70
C ARG A 59 -10.23 -6.79 -23.51
N TYR A 60 -10.86 -6.16 -22.53
CA TYR A 60 -12.29 -6.32 -22.26
C TYR A 60 -13.17 -5.23 -22.89
N LEU A 61 -12.57 -4.13 -23.38
CA LEU A 61 -13.26 -2.97 -23.98
C LEU A 61 -13.09 -2.85 -25.51
N GLU A 62 -12.64 -3.93 -26.15
CA GLU A 62 -11.95 -3.90 -27.45
C GLU A 62 -12.83 -3.53 -28.68
N LYS A 63 -14.05 -3.00 -28.53
CA LYS A 63 -14.97 -2.77 -29.66
C LYS A 63 -15.66 -1.41 -29.77
N ALA A 64 -15.39 -0.42 -28.92
CA ALA A 64 -16.03 0.89 -29.07
C ALA A 64 -15.07 2.02 -29.51
N PRO A 65 -15.35 2.74 -30.62
CA PRO A 65 -14.65 3.97 -31.01
C PRO A 65 -14.74 5.11 -29.97
N ARG A 66 -15.55 4.95 -28.92
CA ARG A 66 -15.84 5.95 -27.87
C ARG A 66 -14.75 6.10 -26.81
N TYR A 67 -13.73 5.25 -26.82
CA TYR A 67 -12.71 5.14 -25.77
C TYR A 67 -11.43 5.95 -26.03
N THR A 68 -11.50 7.06 -26.77
CA THR A 68 -10.33 7.90 -27.08
C THR A 68 -10.34 9.26 -26.38
N ARG A 69 -9.20 9.55 -25.71
CA ARG A 69 -8.72 10.80 -25.06
C ARG A 69 -9.71 11.61 -24.19
N ARG A 70 -9.30 11.81 -22.91
CA ARG A 70 -9.95 12.61 -21.85
C ARG A 70 -11.22 11.99 -21.25
N ARG A 71 -11.09 10.75 -20.78
CA ARG A 71 -12.09 10.11 -19.91
C ARG A 71 -11.43 9.63 -18.63
N SER A 72 -12.13 9.79 -17.52
CA SER A 72 -11.72 9.28 -16.21
C SER A 72 -11.83 7.75 -16.18
N SER A 73 -11.16 7.09 -15.24
CA SER A 73 -11.30 5.63 -15.07
C SER A 73 -12.75 5.20 -14.79
N THR A 74 -13.56 6.05 -14.17
CA THR A 74 -14.99 5.78 -13.94
C THR A 74 -15.77 5.82 -15.25
N ASP A 75 -15.48 6.75 -16.16
CA ASP A 75 -16.16 6.82 -17.46
C ASP A 75 -15.95 5.54 -18.30
N TYR A 76 -14.80 4.87 -18.15
CA TYR A 76 -14.54 3.58 -18.80
C TYR A 76 -15.37 2.46 -18.16
N LEU A 77 -15.45 2.44 -16.82
CA LEU A 77 -16.23 1.45 -16.08
C LEU A 77 -17.74 1.60 -16.37
N ASP A 78 -18.24 2.83 -16.38
CA ASP A 78 -19.65 3.12 -16.65
C ASP A 78 -20.03 2.65 -18.06
N ALA A 79 -19.22 2.98 -19.06
CA ALA A 79 -19.44 2.53 -20.43
C ALA A 79 -19.39 1.00 -20.57
N PHE A 80 -18.50 0.32 -19.82
CA PHE A 80 -18.45 -1.15 -19.80
C PHE A 80 -19.73 -1.75 -19.21
N ILE A 81 -20.23 -1.19 -18.12
CA ILE A 81 -21.47 -1.64 -17.48
C ILE A 81 -22.66 -1.41 -18.42
N GLU A 82 -22.73 -0.24 -19.07
CA GLU A 82 -23.77 0.07 -20.06
C GLU A 82 -23.76 -0.93 -21.23
N GLU A 83 -22.59 -1.26 -21.76
CA GLU A 83 -22.44 -2.15 -22.91
C GLU A 83 -22.74 -3.62 -22.56
N HIS A 84 -22.18 -4.12 -21.45
CA HIS A 84 -22.18 -5.55 -21.14
C HIS A 84 -23.19 -5.97 -20.08
N LEU A 85 -23.72 -5.02 -19.30
CA LEU A 85 -24.65 -5.26 -18.20
C LEU A 85 -25.86 -4.30 -18.26
N PRO A 86 -26.58 -4.20 -19.39
CA PRO A 86 -27.60 -3.16 -19.62
C PRO A 86 -28.82 -3.25 -18.68
N ASN A 87 -29.04 -4.41 -18.04
CA ASN A 87 -30.13 -4.63 -17.08
C ASN A 87 -29.63 -4.72 -15.63
N SER A 88 -28.40 -4.28 -15.36
CA SER A 88 -27.84 -4.27 -14.01
C SER A 88 -28.06 -2.93 -13.30
N THR A 89 -28.04 -2.95 -11.97
CA THR A 89 -28.07 -1.75 -11.15
C THR A 89 -26.87 -1.77 -10.21
N PRO A 90 -25.97 -0.77 -10.28
CA PRO A 90 -24.89 -0.63 -9.31
C PRO A 90 -25.47 -0.48 -7.90
N LEU A 91 -25.20 -1.46 -7.03
CA LEU A 91 -25.68 -1.43 -5.64
C LEU A 91 -24.91 -0.43 -4.77
N GLY A 92 -23.69 -0.08 -5.18
CA GLY A 92 -22.87 0.91 -4.52
C GLY A 92 -21.52 1.06 -5.20
N MET A 93 -21.03 2.29 -5.23
CA MET A 93 -19.65 2.58 -5.62
C MET A 93 -18.89 2.95 -4.38
N ILE A 94 -17.68 2.40 -4.22
CA ILE A 94 -16.84 2.82 -3.13
C ILE A 94 -15.50 3.32 -3.63
N VAL A 95 -15.19 4.52 -3.15
CA VAL A 95 -13.98 5.26 -3.42
C VAL A 95 -13.18 5.40 -2.14
N GLY A 96 -11.87 5.40 -2.27
CA GLY A 96 -10.96 5.59 -1.15
C GLY A 96 -9.64 6.16 -1.65
N SER A 97 -9.01 6.98 -0.80
CA SER A 97 -7.69 7.51 -1.08
C SER A 97 -6.63 6.52 -0.62
N VAL A 98 -5.65 6.27 -1.48
CA VAL A 98 -4.50 5.41 -1.18
C VAL A 98 -3.28 6.27 -0.86
N PRO A 99 -2.64 6.13 0.31
CA PRO A 99 -1.45 6.91 0.65
C PRO A 99 -0.21 6.42 -0.11
N VAL A 100 -0.06 6.86 -1.36
CA VAL A 100 1.10 6.55 -2.23
C VAL A 100 2.29 7.46 -1.87
N ALA A 101 2.82 7.27 -0.67
CA ALA A 101 3.86 8.11 -0.06
C ALA A 101 4.87 7.27 0.73
N TYR A 102 5.88 7.91 1.31
CA TYR A 102 6.77 7.28 2.28
C TYR A 102 6.05 7.01 3.61
N THR A 103 6.50 5.98 4.33
CA THR A 103 6.08 5.70 5.72
C THR A 103 6.28 6.94 6.59
N LEU A 104 5.36 7.22 7.51
CA LEU A 104 5.49 8.31 8.48
C LEU A 104 6.78 8.18 9.31
N ASP A 105 7.37 9.32 9.70
CA ASP A 105 8.59 9.34 10.51
C ASP A 105 8.32 8.89 11.95
N ASP A 106 7.19 9.27 12.53
CA ASP A 106 6.74 8.79 13.84
C ASP A 106 5.54 7.84 13.66
N ILE A 107 5.80 6.54 13.79
CA ILE A 107 4.79 5.47 13.78
C ILE A 107 4.68 4.77 15.15
N VAL A 108 5.42 5.26 16.13
CA VAL A 108 5.47 4.75 17.51
C VAL A 108 5.64 5.91 18.49
N THR A 109 4.98 5.81 19.63
CA THR A 109 5.21 6.63 20.83
C THR A 109 4.85 5.79 22.06
N ASP A 110 5.01 6.33 23.27
CA ASP A 110 4.63 5.63 24.51
C ASP A 110 3.21 5.05 24.42
N GLY A 111 3.11 3.73 24.52
CA GLY A 111 1.85 2.99 24.48
C GLY A 111 1.13 2.95 23.14
N LEU A 112 1.70 3.45 22.03
CA LEU A 112 1.00 3.56 20.75
C LEU A 112 1.87 3.12 19.57
N MET A 113 1.27 2.33 18.68
CA MET A 113 1.85 1.95 17.38
C MET A 113 0.83 2.15 16.26
N VAL A 114 1.30 2.63 15.11
CA VAL A 114 0.46 2.85 13.92
C VAL A 114 0.75 1.79 12.85
N VAL A 115 -0.31 1.22 12.26
CA VAL A 115 -0.23 0.06 11.36
C VAL A 115 -1.03 0.31 10.08
N GLY A 116 -0.64 -0.34 8.97
CA GLY A 116 -1.37 -0.26 7.70
C GLY A 116 -1.38 1.13 7.08
N ASP A 117 -2.48 1.50 6.44
CA ASP A 117 -2.64 2.77 5.72
C ASP A 117 -2.51 3.99 6.64
N ALA A 118 -2.89 3.86 7.92
CA ALA A 118 -2.68 4.91 8.92
C ALA A 118 -1.19 5.27 9.08
N ALA A 119 -0.29 4.31 8.82
CA ALA A 119 1.16 4.52 8.81
C ALA A 119 1.74 4.74 7.39
N ARG A 120 0.89 4.95 6.38
CA ARG A 120 1.26 5.08 4.95
C ARG A 120 2.01 3.86 4.40
N ARG A 121 1.56 2.65 4.73
CA ARG A 121 2.24 1.38 4.38
C ARG A 121 1.79 0.77 3.07
N VAL A 122 1.62 1.61 2.06
CA VAL A 122 1.27 1.19 0.71
C VAL A 122 2.53 1.19 -0.16
N ASN A 123 2.61 0.27 -1.12
CA ASN A 123 3.64 0.30 -2.14
C ASN A 123 3.49 1.57 -2.99
N PRO A 124 4.47 2.49 -2.99
CA PRO A 124 4.32 3.77 -3.69
C PRO A 124 4.30 3.67 -5.22
N SER A 125 4.63 2.51 -5.79
CA SER A 125 4.58 2.28 -7.23
C SER A 125 3.25 1.69 -7.66
N THR A 126 2.77 0.66 -6.95
CA THR A 126 1.59 -0.12 -7.39
C THR A 126 0.27 0.30 -6.73
N GLY A 127 0.32 1.03 -5.61
CA GLY A 127 -0.85 1.29 -4.77
C GLY A 127 -1.26 0.09 -3.90
N GLY A 128 -0.58 -1.06 -4.03
CA GLY A 128 -0.89 -2.27 -3.26
C GLY A 128 -0.45 -2.16 -1.78
N GLY A 129 -1.39 -2.37 -0.86
CA GLY A 129 -1.17 -2.21 0.59
C GLY A 129 -1.46 -3.44 1.44
N ILE A 130 -2.24 -4.42 0.98
CA ILE A 130 -2.75 -5.52 1.83
C ILE A 130 -1.61 -6.36 2.44
N ALA A 131 -0.72 -6.90 1.61
CA ALA A 131 0.40 -7.73 2.10
C ALA A 131 1.33 -6.95 3.05
N GLN A 132 1.50 -5.65 2.78
CA GLN A 132 2.31 -4.75 3.59
C GLN A 132 1.63 -4.42 4.93
N ALA A 133 0.31 -4.19 4.92
CA ALA A 133 -0.50 -3.99 6.12
C ALA A 133 -0.53 -5.25 6.99
N MET A 134 -0.69 -6.44 6.38
CA MET A 134 -0.57 -7.72 7.09
C MET A 134 0.79 -7.84 7.74
N THR A 135 1.89 -7.75 6.97
CA THR A 135 3.25 -7.83 7.53
C THR A 135 3.47 -6.82 8.65
N ALA A 136 2.99 -5.58 8.47
CA ALA A 136 3.04 -4.56 9.50
C ALA A 136 2.33 -5.00 10.78
N GLY A 137 1.12 -5.53 10.65
CA GLY A 137 0.34 -6.04 11.77
C GLY A 137 0.99 -7.21 12.48
N GLU A 138 1.58 -8.15 11.73
CA GLU A 138 2.30 -9.27 12.31
C GLU A 138 3.44 -8.80 13.22
N ILE A 139 4.27 -7.87 12.73
CA ILE A 139 5.39 -7.32 13.49
C ILE A 139 4.88 -6.52 14.69
N ALA A 140 3.87 -5.66 14.49
CA ALA A 140 3.30 -4.81 15.54
C ALA A 140 2.70 -5.65 16.68
N GLY A 141 1.85 -6.63 16.36
CA GLY A 141 1.22 -7.49 17.36
C GLY A 141 2.21 -8.30 18.17
N LYS A 142 3.23 -8.87 17.50
CA LYS A 142 4.32 -9.61 18.18
C LYS A 142 5.04 -8.72 19.20
N ILE A 143 5.41 -7.51 18.80
CA ILE A 143 6.15 -6.58 19.66
C ILE A 143 5.26 -6.02 20.76
N ALA A 144 3.98 -5.71 20.48
CA ALA A 144 3.02 -5.26 21.48
C ALA A 144 2.88 -6.30 22.62
N GLY A 145 2.66 -7.56 22.26
CA GLY A 145 2.52 -8.63 23.26
C GLY A 145 3.79 -8.87 24.08
N GLU A 146 4.97 -8.72 23.45
CA GLU A 146 6.26 -8.79 24.17
C GLU A 146 6.46 -7.60 25.12
N ALA A 147 6.12 -6.38 24.69
CA ALA A 147 6.22 -5.14 25.46
C ALA A 147 5.34 -5.18 26.72
N ILE A 148 4.08 -5.62 26.58
CA ILE A 148 3.17 -5.84 27.71
C ILE A 148 3.74 -6.84 28.71
N LYS A 149 4.24 -7.99 28.22
CA LYS A 149 4.85 -9.02 29.09
C LYS A 149 6.10 -8.53 29.83
N LYS A 150 6.85 -7.63 29.20
CA LYS A 150 8.03 -6.99 29.79
C LYS A 150 7.66 -5.87 30.78
N GLY A 151 6.41 -5.38 30.74
CA GLY A 151 5.97 -4.23 31.52
C GLY A 151 6.55 -2.90 31.01
N ASP A 152 6.94 -2.83 29.74
CA ASP A 152 7.62 -1.69 29.15
C ASP A 152 6.98 -1.36 27.80
N VAL A 153 6.17 -0.31 27.79
CA VAL A 153 5.47 0.20 26.59
C VAL A 153 6.03 1.56 26.15
N SER A 154 7.27 1.86 26.54
CA SER A 154 7.95 3.11 26.15
C SER A 154 8.15 3.19 24.64
N LYS A 155 8.28 4.42 24.12
CA LYS A 155 8.66 4.68 22.72
C LYS A 155 9.94 3.92 22.37
N GLU A 156 10.92 3.84 23.28
CA GLU A 156 12.19 3.15 23.11
C GLU A 156 11.99 1.66 22.83
N GLU A 157 11.17 0.98 23.64
CA GLU A 157 10.86 -0.45 23.46
C GLU A 157 10.05 -0.67 22.17
N LEU A 158 9.02 0.14 21.95
CA LEU A 158 8.17 0.03 20.77
C LEU A 158 8.91 0.41 19.47
N PHE A 159 10.02 1.15 19.53
CA PHE A 159 10.84 1.48 18.37
C PHE A 159 11.44 0.24 17.67
N ARG A 160 11.46 -0.92 18.33
CA ARG A 160 11.75 -2.22 17.70
C ARG A 160 10.84 -2.47 16.50
N TYR A 161 9.57 -2.05 16.54
CA TYR A 161 8.62 -2.16 15.44
C TYR A 161 9.05 -1.33 14.24
N ARG A 162 9.45 -0.07 14.48
CA ARG A 162 9.97 0.80 13.43
C ARG A 162 11.20 0.19 12.76
N LYS A 163 12.17 -0.27 13.55
CA LYS A 163 13.39 -0.92 13.02
C LYS A 163 13.07 -2.17 12.19
N ALA A 164 12.18 -3.03 12.68
CA ALA A 164 11.77 -4.25 11.97
C ALA A 164 11.01 -3.93 10.66
N TRP A 165 10.16 -2.91 10.67
CA TRP A 165 9.47 -2.44 9.47
C TRP A 165 10.46 -1.89 8.42
N ASP A 166 11.37 -1.00 8.81
CA ASP A 166 12.32 -0.39 7.89
C ASP A 166 13.23 -1.44 7.22
N LYS A 167 13.66 -2.43 8.01
CA LYS A 167 14.44 -3.57 7.51
C LYS A 167 13.69 -4.37 6.46
N ARG A 168 12.36 -4.54 6.61
CA ARG A 168 11.57 -5.40 5.71
C ARG A 168 11.00 -4.66 4.51
N TYR A 169 10.41 -3.48 4.70
CA TYR A 169 9.74 -2.73 3.64
C TYR A 169 10.02 -1.22 3.66
N GLY A 170 10.22 -0.58 4.82
CA GLY A 170 10.33 0.89 4.88
C GLY A 170 11.48 1.46 4.03
N ASN A 171 12.66 0.83 4.06
CA ASN A 171 13.79 1.24 3.22
C ASN A 171 13.52 1.03 1.72
N LEU A 172 12.84 -0.07 1.37
CA LEU A 172 12.44 -0.35 0.00
C LEU A 172 11.39 0.66 -0.48
N GLN A 173 10.40 1.00 0.35
CA GLN A 173 9.38 2.01 0.02
C GLN A 173 10.01 3.37 -0.26
N LYS A 174 10.98 3.83 0.54
CA LYS A 174 11.70 5.09 0.30
C LYS A 174 12.37 5.10 -1.08
N ARG A 175 13.07 4.00 -1.43
CA ARG A 175 13.72 3.84 -2.73
C ARG A 175 12.71 3.81 -3.88
N ILE A 176 11.64 3.04 -3.74
CA ILE A 176 10.57 2.94 -4.75
C ILE A 176 9.89 4.31 -4.94
N TYR A 177 9.61 5.03 -3.87
CA TYR A 177 9.05 6.38 -3.93
C TYR A 177 9.95 7.32 -4.70
N GLY A 178 11.26 7.34 -4.42
CA GLY A 178 12.22 8.15 -5.18
C GLY A 178 12.22 7.82 -6.68
N ILE A 179 12.19 6.53 -7.03
CA ILE A 179 12.11 6.09 -8.43
C ILE A 179 10.81 6.55 -9.08
N LYS A 180 9.68 6.38 -8.38
CA LYS A 180 8.35 6.80 -8.84
C LYS A 180 8.31 8.31 -9.10
N GLU A 181 8.84 9.13 -8.18
CA GLU A 181 8.93 10.58 -8.37
C GLU A 181 9.87 10.98 -9.51
N ALA A 182 10.93 10.21 -9.79
CA ALA A 182 11.77 10.43 -10.96
C ALA A 182 11.03 10.10 -12.26
N ILE A 183 10.29 8.97 -12.29
CA ILE A 183 9.50 8.55 -13.45
C ILE A 183 8.36 9.55 -13.74
N HIS A 184 7.70 10.07 -12.71
CA HIS A 184 6.62 11.06 -12.84
C HIS A 184 7.06 12.37 -13.52
N LYS A 185 8.36 12.66 -13.55
CA LYS A 185 8.91 13.84 -14.24
C LYS A 185 9.18 13.60 -15.72
N LEU A 186 9.04 12.36 -16.20
CA LEU A 186 9.22 12.04 -17.61
C LEU A 186 8.00 12.48 -18.43
N SER A 187 8.25 13.01 -19.62
CA SER A 187 7.19 13.28 -20.58
C SER A 187 6.67 11.99 -21.21
N ASP A 188 5.44 12.00 -21.74
CA ASP A 188 4.87 10.88 -22.50
C ASP A 188 5.80 10.41 -23.62
N LYS A 189 6.50 11.34 -24.29
CA LYS A 189 7.49 11.01 -25.33
C LYS A 189 8.62 10.14 -24.75
N HIS A 190 9.18 10.54 -23.61
CA HIS A 190 10.28 9.82 -22.98
C HIS A 190 9.83 8.47 -22.39
N LEU A 191 8.60 8.39 -21.88
CA LEU A 191 8.01 7.12 -21.44
C LEU A 191 7.86 6.15 -22.62
N ASN A 192 7.32 6.62 -23.74
CA ASN A 192 7.15 5.81 -24.96
C ASN A 192 8.49 5.32 -25.51
N GLU A 193 9.50 6.20 -25.59
CA GLU A 193 10.87 5.84 -26.01
C GLU A 193 11.47 4.79 -25.08
N THR A 194 11.29 4.95 -23.76
CA THR A 194 11.79 3.99 -22.77
C THR A 194 11.13 2.62 -22.93
N VAL A 195 9.80 2.58 -23.04
CA VAL A 195 9.03 1.33 -23.19
C VAL A 195 9.36 0.63 -24.51
N ALA A 196 9.57 1.38 -25.60
CA ALA A 196 9.92 0.81 -26.90
C ALA A 196 11.21 -0.03 -26.85
N VAL A 197 12.15 0.31 -25.95
CA VAL A 197 13.40 -0.44 -25.77
C VAL A 197 13.20 -1.82 -25.11
N PHE A 198 12.05 -2.03 -24.46
CA PHE A 198 11.70 -3.29 -23.79
C PHE A 198 10.63 -4.09 -24.52
N LYS A 199 10.24 -3.67 -25.73
CA LYS A 199 9.11 -4.22 -26.48
C LYS A 199 9.20 -5.74 -26.70
N ASP A 200 10.41 -6.27 -26.87
CA ASP A 200 10.65 -7.69 -27.13
C ASP A 200 11.19 -8.45 -25.90
N LYS A 201 11.15 -7.83 -24.71
CA LYS A 201 11.62 -8.44 -23.47
C LYS A 201 10.45 -8.89 -22.61
N ASN A 202 10.38 -10.20 -22.35
CA ASN A 202 9.41 -10.76 -21.41
C ASN A 202 9.69 -10.35 -19.96
N HIS A 203 10.96 -10.08 -19.61
CA HIS A 203 11.38 -9.70 -18.26
C HIS A 203 12.29 -8.47 -18.32
N VAL A 204 11.97 -7.48 -17.48
CA VAL A 204 12.73 -6.23 -17.37
C VAL A 204 13.17 -6.04 -15.93
N HIS A 205 14.48 -5.97 -15.71
CA HIS A 205 15.01 -5.59 -14.41
C HIS A 205 14.96 -4.08 -14.25
N VAL A 206 14.52 -3.60 -13.07
CA VAL A 206 14.44 -2.16 -12.75
C VAL A 206 15.78 -1.45 -12.98
N PHE A 207 16.90 -2.11 -12.67
CA PHE A 207 18.22 -1.54 -12.90
C PHE A 207 18.54 -1.35 -14.39
N GLU A 208 18.09 -2.29 -15.24
CA GLU A 208 18.26 -2.19 -16.69
C GLU A 208 17.39 -1.07 -17.26
N LEU A 209 16.13 -0.97 -16.79
CA LEU A 209 15.22 0.14 -17.11
C LEU A 209 15.87 1.48 -16.79
N VAL A 210 16.35 1.66 -15.57
CA VAL A 210 17.00 2.90 -15.11
C VAL A 210 18.24 3.20 -15.96
N THR A 211 19.10 2.21 -16.20
CA THR A 211 20.32 2.40 -16.98
C THR A 211 20.01 2.89 -18.41
N LYS A 212 19.01 2.29 -19.05
CA LYS A 212 18.61 2.70 -20.40
C LYS A 212 17.93 4.07 -20.43
N VAL A 213 17.11 4.40 -19.43
CA VAL A 213 16.57 5.76 -19.26
C VAL A 213 17.71 6.77 -19.15
N LEU A 214 18.75 6.48 -18.35
CA LEU A 214 19.89 7.39 -18.16
C LEU A 214 20.74 7.58 -19.43
N ILE A 215 20.87 6.52 -20.26
CA ILE A 215 21.56 6.62 -21.57
C ILE A 215 20.80 7.55 -22.52
N HIS A 216 19.47 7.47 -22.56
CA HIS A 216 18.64 8.32 -23.43
C HIS A 216 18.37 9.71 -22.83
N GLN A 217 18.47 9.88 -21.51
CA GLN A 217 18.15 11.10 -20.77
C GLN A 217 19.20 11.37 -19.67
N PRO A 218 20.43 11.78 -20.01
CA PRO A 218 21.49 12.02 -19.02
C PRO A 218 21.15 13.15 -18.03
N GLY A 219 20.25 14.07 -18.38
CA GLY A 219 19.72 15.08 -17.45
C GLY A 219 18.98 14.50 -16.23
N MET A 220 18.55 13.23 -16.30
CA MET A 220 17.87 12.54 -15.20
C MET A 220 18.83 11.88 -14.20
N ILE A 221 20.15 11.89 -14.46
CA ILE A 221 21.17 11.27 -13.59
C ILE A 221 21.05 11.78 -12.15
N LEU A 222 20.93 13.10 -11.96
CA LEU A 222 20.81 13.68 -10.62
C LEU A 222 19.50 13.30 -9.91
N ASN A 223 18.40 13.14 -10.66
CA ASN A 223 17.11 12.72 -10.12
C ASN A 223 17.15 11.27 -9.64
N PHE A 224 17.73 10.37 -10.43
CA PHE A 224 17.90 8.98 -10.03
C PHE A 224 18.94 8.83 -8.90
N MET A 225 20.06 9.56 -8.93
CA MET A 225 21.02 9.53 -7.83
C MET A 225 20.38 9.95 -6.50
N ARG A 226 19.54 10.99 -6.49
CA ARG A 226 18.78 11.40 -5.29
C ARG A 226 17.79 10.32 -4.85
N ALA A 227 17.04 9.73 -5.80
CA ALA A 227 16.11 8.64 -5.53
C ALA A 227 16.77 7.40 -4.89
N PHE A 228 17.98 7.03 -5.34
CA PHE A 228 18.73 5.89 -4.79
C PHE A 228 19.50 6.24 -3.51
N ALA A 229 19.81 7.52 -3.26
CA ALA A 229 20.46 7.98 -2.04
C ALA A 229 19.50 8.08 -0.83
N GLY A 230 18.19 7.90 -1.04
CA GLY A 230 17.19 7.92 0.03
C GLY A 230 17.05 9.26 0.74
N ARG A 231 17.37 10.36 0.05
CA ARG A 231 17.21 11.75 0.52
C ARG A 231 16.07 12.44 -0.21
#